data_AF-A0A3A0BJU1-F1
#
_entry.id   AF-A0A3A0BJU1-F1
#
_cell.length_a   1.000
_cell.length_b   1.000
_cell.length_c   1.000
_cell.angle_alpha   90.00
_cell.angle_beta   90.00
_cell.angle_gamma   90.00
#
_symmetry.space_group_name_H-M   'P 1'
#
loop_
_entity.id
_entity.type
_entity.pdbx_description
1 polymer ?
#
loop_
_entity_poly.entity_id
_entity_poly.type
_entity_poly.pdbx_seq_one_letter_code
_entity_poly.pdbx_strand_id
1 'polypeptide(L)'
;MQFLRKPDIKWETFISIRQATMTDNAPRQFNFKAETKQLLHILIHSLYKDREVFLRELISNASDAINRLRFEMLTTPDALDPQAELKIHITADKDNRTLTITDTGIGMTHDEIVDHLGTIAQSSARKFLEAAKEKGQDASGMIGQFGVGFYSVFMVAEWVRVTSRSFRPEAQAVTWYATGDDSYEVSPAEMNERGTRVEIKLKEDAAEFAEEYRIKNIVHKHSDYIGFPIYVGSEEKPVNKQTSLWRTARNEIKEEDYKDFYRQTTLDFEDPLLRIHMVTDAPVQLYALLYLPARSERNMFSLRKDDGLKLYSRNILIDEYNKDLLPEYLRFVQGVVDSEDLPLNVSRETVQSSGLMPKLKKVLTNQVVKELENLAKKEAEKYNSFWGEFGAYLKQGIAANPAEADVIAPLLRFKTNLHPETWSSLEEYVSRMKDGQTVIHYLVS
;
A
#
# COMPACT_ATOMS: atom_id res chain seq x y z
N MET A 1 19.81 13.19 -63.92
CA MET A 1 21.20 13.10 -63.43
C MET A 1 21.61 14.49 -62.96
N GLN A 2 22.39 14.58 -61.89
CA GLN A 2 22.78 15.81 -61.14
C GLN A 2 21.80 16.25 -60.03
N PHE A 3 21.93 15.54 -58.93
CA PHE A 3 21.64 15.97 -57.56
C PHE A 3 22.48 17.22 -57.22
N LEU A 4 21.83 18.29 -56.77
CA LEU A 4 22.50 19.43 -56.12
C LEU A 4 22.66 19.14 -54.63
N ARG A 5 23.93 19.04 -54.22
CA ARG A 5 24.40 18.81 -52.85
C ARG A 5 23.98 19.97 -51.94
N LYS A 6 23.32 19.65 -50.82
CA LYS A 6 23.25 20.54 -49.64
C LYS A 6 24.52 20.37 -48.80
N PRO A 7 24.97 21.42 -48.07
CA PRO A 7 26.24 21.41 -47.37
C PRO A 7 26.20 20.60 -46.07
N ASP A 8 27.34 20.00 -45.74
CA ASP A 8 27.62 19.20 -44.55
C ASP A 8 27.31 19.96 -43.26
N ILE A 9 26.24 19.55 -42.57
CA ILE A 9 25.97 19.97 -41.19
C ILE A 9 26.77 19.02 -40.29
N LYS A 10 27.82 19.57 -39.66
CA LYS A 10 28.67 18.87 -38.70
C LYS A 10 27.83 18.36 -37.51
N TRP A 11 27.76 17.04 -37.38
CA TRP A 11 27.14 16.31 -36.26
C TRP A 11 27.84 16.52 -34.90
N GLU A 12 28.95 17.26 -34.85
CA GLU A 12 29.74 17.49 -33.63
C GLU A 12 29.13 18.53 -32.68
N THR A 13 28.13 19.31 -33.12
CA THR A 13 27.60 20.43 -32.31
C THR A 13 26.39 20.05 -31.44
N PHE A 14 25.85 18.82 -31.55
CA PHE A 14 24.70 18.35 -30.75
C PHE A 14 25.06 17.41 -29.59
N ILE A 15 26.33 17.02 -29.45
CA ILE A 15 26.82 16.19 -28.34
C ILE A 15 27.39 17.05 -27.18
N SER A 16 27.65 18.33 -27.41
CA SER A 16 28.29 19.24 -26.45
C SER A 16 27.39 19.79 -25.33
N ILE A 17 26.13 19.36 -25.19
CA ILE A 17 25.20 19.85 -24.13
C ILE A 17 24.75 18.73 -23.16
N ARG A 18 25.20 17.48 -23.33
CA ARG A 18 24.93 16.37 -22.38
C ARG A 18 26.18 15.77 -21.73
N GLN A 19 27.23 16.56 -21.62
CA GLN A 19 28.37 16.30 -20.73
C GLN A 19 28.74 17.58 -19.99
N ALA A 20 27.75 18.24 -19.39
CA ALA A 20 28.04 19.04 -18.19
C ALA A 20 28.35 18.02 -17.09
N THR A 21 29.63 17.73 -16.93
CA THR A 21 30.20 17.12 -15.73
C THR A 21 29.52 17.74 -14.51
N MET A 22 28.83 16.91 -13.71
CA MET A 22 28.46 17.26 -12.34
C MET A 22 29.75 17.38 -11.53
N THR A 23 30.42 18.52 -11.67
CA THR A 23 31.52 18.99 -10.81
C THR A 23 31.06 20.19 -9.98
N ASP A 24 29.75 20.39 -9.87
CA ASP A 24 29.17 21.42 -9.02
C ASP A 24 28.82 20.77 -7.68
N ASN A 25 29.84 20.68 -6.81
CA ASN A 25 29.71 20.15 -5.44
C ASN A 25 28.97 21.11 -4.49
N ALA A 26 28.41 22.20 -5.01
CA ALA A 26 27.72 23.19 -4.21
C ALA A 26 26.29 22.71 -3.87
N PRO A 27 25.84 22.88 -2.62
CA PRO A 27 24.45 22.64 -2.28
C PRO A 27 23.51 23.54 -3.06
N ARG A 28 22.38 22.97 -3.49
CA ARG A 28 21.35 23.68 -4.24
C ARG A 28 20.09 23.80 -3.40
N GLN A 29 19.64 25.04 -3.21
CA GLN A 29 18.41 25.32 -2.51
C GLN A 29 17.22 25.29 -3.48
N PHE A 30 16.15 24.64 -3.05
CA PHE A 30 14.90 24.52 -3.76
C PHE A 30 13.76 24.98 -2.86
N ASN A 31 12.71 25.55 -3.45
CA ASN A 31 11.50 25.90 -2.71
C ASN A 31 10.49 24.77 -2.82
N PHE A 32 9.80 24.49 -1.72
CA PHE A 32 8.61 23.65 -1.76
C PHE A 32 7.53 24.33 -2.62
N LYS A 33 6.74 23.50 -3.31
CA LYS A 33 5.52 23.97 -3.97
C LYS A 33 4.52 24.48 -2.92
N ALA A 34 3.64 25.40 -3.32
CA ALA A 34 2.69 26.05 -2.40
C ALA A 34 1.84 25.04 -1.61
N GLU A 35 1.39 23.97 -2.25
CA GLU A 35 0.60 22.92 -1.61
C GLU A 35 1.40 22.13 -0.56
N THR A 36 2.70 21.89 -0.81
CA THR A 36 3.59 21.22 0.14
C THR A 36 3.87 22.10 1.36
N LYS A 37 4.06 23.42 1.15
CA LYS A 37 4.20 24.37 2.27
C LYS A 37 2.97 24.37 3.17
N GLN A 38 1.78 24.41 2.55
CA GLN A 38 0.53 24.38 3.31
C GLN A 38 0.33 23.05 4.05
N LEU A 39 0.69 21.93 3.43
CA LEU A 39 0.69 20.61 4.07
C LEU A 39 1.60 20.60 5.30
N LEU A 40 2.87 21.00 5.14
CA LEU A 40 3.85 21.08 6.22
C LEU A 40 3.33 21.93 7.37
N HIS A 41 2.79 23.12 7.06
CA HIS A 41 2.21 24.00 8.06
C HIS A 41 1.07 23.33 8.83
N ILE A 42 0.17 22.58 8.18
CA ILE A 42 -0.91 21.86 8.86
C ILE A 42 -0.36 20.73 9.73
N LEU A 43 0.59 19.94 9.23
CA LEU A 43 1.17 18.81 9.97
C LEU A 43 1.90 19.30 11.24
N ILE A 44 2.74 20.34 11.10
CA ILE A 44 3.50 20.94 12.21
C ILE A 44 2.58 21.47 13.31
N HIS A 45 1.40 22.00 12.96
CA HIS A 45 0.44 22.59 13.90
C HIS A 45 -0.75 21.68 14.24
N SER A 46 -0.75 20.43 13.80
CA SER A 46 -1.78 19.45 14.19
C SER A 46 -1.57 18.99 15.65
N LEU A 47 -2.62 19.01 16.48
CA LEU A 47 -2.48 18.72 17.92
C LEU A 47 -2.34 17.21 18.22
N TYR A 48 -1.19 16.87 18.83
CA TYR A 48 -0.87 15.86 19.85
C TYR A 48 -1.42 14.43 19.91
N LYS A 49 -2.39 13.96 19.10
CA LYS A 49 -2.97 12.64 19.41
C LYS A 49 -2.13 11.43 18.98
N ASP A 50 -1.42 11.48 17.85
CA ASP A 50 -0.69 10.30 17.33
C ASP A 50 0.66 10.65 16.70
N ARG A 51 1.54 11.32 17.47
CA ARG A 51 2.89 11.70 17.00
C ARG A 51 3.78 10.51 16.67
N GLU A 52 3.43 9.27 17.02
CA GLU A 52 4.20 8.06 16.67
C GLU A 52 4.00 7.62 15.21
N VAL A 53 3.01 8.18 14.51
CA VAL A 53 2.68 7.85 13.11
C VAL A 53 3.88 8.03 12.18
N PHE A 54 4.75 9.03 12.40
CA PHE A 54 5.91 9.23 11.52
C PHE A 54 6.81 8.00 11.43
N LEU A 55 7.02 7.30 12.54
CA LEU A 55 7.91 6.14 12.56
C LEU A 55 7.27 4.98 11.79
N ARG A 56 5.95 4.78 11.92
CA ARG A 56 5.19 3.83 11.07
C ARG A 56 5.37 4.16 9.59
N GLU A 57 5.18 5.41 9.19
CA GLU A 57 5.29 5.82 7.78
C GLU A 57 6.71 5.63 7.23
N LEU A 58 7.75 5.99 8.00
CA LEU A 58 9.14 5.80 7.58
C LEU A 58 9.52 4.33 7.46
N ILE A 59 9.08 3.48 8.39
CA ILE A 59 9.29 2.03 8.31
C ILE A 59 8.54 1.43 7.11
N SER A 60 7.30 1.89 6.83
CA SER A 60 6.55 1.45 5.65
C SER A 60 7.29 1.81 4.35
N ASN A 61 7.77 3.05 4.23
CA ASN A 61 8.55 3.50 3.08
C ASN A 61 9.83 2.69 2.89
N ALA A 62 10.53 2.38 3.98
CA ALA A 62 11.72 1.52 3.95
C ALA A 62 11.38 0.10 3.48
N SER A 63 10.31 -0.51 3.98
CA SER A 63 9.82 -1.82 3.53
C SER A 63 9.47 -1.82 2.03
N ASP A 64 8.80 -0.78 1.55
CA ASP A 64 8.46 -0.63 0.13
C ASP A 64 9.72 -0.47 -0.74
N ALA A 65 10.70 0.30 -0.28
CA ALA A 65 11.99 0.45 -0.97
C ALA A 65 12.75 -0.88 -1.09
N ILE A 66 12.73 -1.71 -0.05
CA ILE A 66 13.35 -3.05 -0.04
C ILE A 66 12.57 -4.00 -0.95
N ASN A 67 11.24 -3.97 -0.94
CA ASN A 67 10.42 -4.78 -1.86
C ASN A 67 10.69 -4.43 -3.32
N ARG A 68 10.77 -3.13 -3.65
CA ARG A 68 11.12 -2.66 -5.00
C ARG A 68 12.49 -3.18 -5.42
N LEU A 69 13.49 -3.08 -4.54
CA LEU A 69 14.81 -3.64 -4.82
C LEU A 69 14.75 -5.14 -5.09
N ARG A 70 14.05 -5.94 -4.25
CA ARG A 70 13.92 -7.39 -4.48
C ARG A 70 13.38 -7.70 -5.86
N PHE A 71 12.39 -6.93 -6.31
CA PHE A 71 11.83 -7.08 -7.64
C PHE A 71 12.84 -6.74 -8.73
N GLU A 72 13.52 -5.59 -8.64
CA GLU A 72 14.54 -5.16 -9.61
C GLU A 72 15.70 -6.18 -9.72
N MET A 73 16.13 -6.76 -8.60
CA MET A 73 17.19 -7.77 -8.54
C MET A 73 16.85 -9.08 -9.27
N LEU A 74 15.57 -9.35 -9.57
CA LEU A 74 15.18 -10.51 -10.39
C LEU A 74 15.62 -10.35 -11.85
N THR A 75 15.88 -9.12 -12.29
CA THR A 75 16.19 -8.80 -13.69
C THR A 75 17.50 -8.02 -13.86
N THR A 76 18.08 -7.52 -12.77
CA THR A 76 19.32 -6.72 -12.78
C THR A 76 20.46 -7.46 -12.07
N PRO A 77 21.39 -8.09 -12.81
CA PRO A 77 22.51 -8.84 -12.23
C PRO A 77 23.56 -7.95 -11.57
N ASP A 78 23.71 -6.71 -12.03
CA ASP A 78 24.77 -5.78 -11.60
C ASP A 78 24.29 -4.77 -10.53
N ALA A 79 23.34 -5.14 -9.67
CA ALA A 79 22.93 -4.29 -8.57
C ALA A 79 24.08 -4.06 -7.59
N LEU A 80 24.22 -2.85 -7.05
CA LEU A 80 25.17 -2.50 -5.99
C LEU A 80 24.88 -3.33 -4.73
N ASP A 81 25.91 -3.94 -4.14
CA ASP A 81 25.88 -4.77 -2.94
C ASP A 81 24.89 -5.95 -2.95
N PRO A 82 24.72 -6.74 -4.02
CA PRO A 82 23.57 -7.63 -4.20
C PRO A 82 23.44 -8.73 -3.14
N GLN A 83 24.49 -8.97 -2.34
CA GLN A 83 24.49 -9.93 -1.23
C GLN A 83 24.24 -9.29 0.14
N ALA A 84 24.15 -7.96 0.22
CA ALA A 84 23.84 -7.26 1.45
C ALA A 84 22.44 -7.61 1.94
N GLU A 85 22.35 -7.83 3.25
CA GLU A 85 21.11 -8.15 3.94
C GLU A 85 20.04 -7.08 3.68
N LEU A 86 18.83 -7.54 3.35
CA LEU A 86 17.66 -6.70 3.16
C LEU A 86 17.02 -6.40 4.51
N LYS A 87 17.25 -5.19 5.05
CA LYS A 87 16.89 -4.84 6.42
C LYS A 87 16.56 -3.36 6.59
N ILE A 88 15.92 -3.09 7.72
CA ILE A 88 15.70 -1.76 8.28
C ILE A 88 16.45 -1.71 9.61
N HIS A 89 17.23 -0.65 9.84
CA HIS A 89 17.98 -0.44 11.08
C HIS A 89 17.64 0.93 11.66
N ILE A 90 17.19 0.93 12.91
CA ILE A 90 16.81 2.15 13.63
C ILE A 90 17.79 2.36 14.78
N THR A 91 18.47 3.50 14.80
CA THR A 91 19.36 3.90 15.89
C THR A 91 18.90 5.21 16.49
N ALA A 92 19.12 5.38 17.79
CA ALA A 92 18.73 6.58 18.49
C ALA A 92 19.83 7.02 19.45
N ASP A 93 19.95 8.34 19.62
CA ASP A 93 20.86 8.97 20.57
C ASP A 93 20.03 9.95 21.40
N LYS A 94 19.80 9.57 22.65
CA LYS A 94 18.99 10.32 23.61
C LYS A 94 19.63 11.65 23.97
N ASP A 95 20.96 11.68 24.11
CA ASP A 95 21.68 12.88 24.54
C ASP A 95 21.63 13.94 23.44
N ASN A 96 21.76 13.51 22.18
CA ASN A 96 21.68 14.39 21.03
C ASN A 96 20.25 14.57 20.48
N ARG A 97 19.23 13.91 21.04
CA ARG A 97 17.85 13.92 20.51
C ARG A 97 17.80 13.58 19.03
N THR A 98 18.56 12.57 18.60
CA THR A 98 18.59 12.14 17.20
C THR A 98 18.06 10.73 17.03
N LEU A 99 17.31 10.53 15.95
CA LEU A 99 16.78 9.24 15.51
C LEU A 99 17.20 9.03 14.06
N THR A 100 17.75 7.86 13.75
CA THR A 100 18.18 7.50 12.39
C THR A 100 17.49 6.21 11.96
N ILE A 101 16.89 6.21 10.77
CA ILE A 101 16.32 5.04 10.13
C ILE A 101 17.11 4.78 8.85
N THR A 102 17.68 3.59 8.71
CA THR A 102 18.43 3.18 7.52
C THR A 102 17.78 1.95 6.91
N ASP A 103 17.52 1.98 5.60
CA ASP A 103 17.11 0.81 4.83
C ASP A 103 18.15 0.45 3.77
N THR A 104 18.24 -0.84 3.45
CA THR A 104 19.13 -1.36 2.38
C THR A 104 18.37 -1.58 1.07
N GLY A 105 17.33 -0.77 0.83
CA GLY A 105 16.44 -0.86 -0.32
C GLY A 105 17.00 -0.25 -1.60
N ILE A 106 16.10 0.12 -2.51
CA ILE A 106 16.43 0.56 -3.87
C ILE A 106 17.23 1.87 -3.91
N GLY A 107 17.09 2.72 -2.89
CA GLY A 107 17.68 4.06 -2.84
C GLY A 107 17.16 5.00 -3.93
N MET A 108 17.69 6.21 -3.98
CA MET A 108 17.30 7.26 -4.92
C MET A 108 18.52 7.91 -5.56
N THR A 109 18.35 8.34 -6.80
CA THR A 109 19.24 9.26 -7.50
C THR A 109 18.90 10.72 -7.17
N HIS A 110 19.77 11.66 -7.56
CA HIS A 110 19.50 13.09 -7.40
C HIS A 110 18.14 13.51 -7.98
N ASP A 111 17.82 13.08 -9.19
CA ASP A 111 16.58 13.50 -9.85
C ASP A 111 15.34 12.89 -9.15
N GLU A 112 15.45 11.64 -8.70
CA GLU A 112 14.39 10.98 -7.93
C GLU A 112 14.19 11.63 -6.55
N ILE A 113 15.24 12.12 -5.88
CA ILE A 113 15.09 12.80 -4.58
C ILE A 113 14.37 14.15 -4.74
N VAL A 114 14.69 14.90 -5.79
CA VAL A 114 14.05 16.19 -6.12
C VAL A 114 12.59 15.97 -6.52
N ASP A 115 12.30 14.93 -7.29
CA ASP A 115 10.92 14.61 -7.71
C ASP A 115 10.10 14.07 -6.52
N HIS A 116 10.57 13.02 -5.85
CA HIS A 116 9.80 12.33 -4.80
C HIS A 116 9.66 13.14 -3.50
N LEU A 117 10.72 13.81 -3.03
CA LEU A 117 10.72 14.57 -1.76
C LEU A 117 10.53 16.08 -1.95
N GLY A 118 10.83 16.60 -3.14
CA GLY A 118 10.68 18.02 -3.45
C GLY A 118 9.36 18.35 -4.14
N THR A 119 8.81 17.39 -4.90
CA THR A 119 7.64 17.57 -5.76
C THR A 119 6.59 16.51 -5.44
N ILE A 120 5.98 16.59 -4.26
CA ILE A 120 4.82 15.74 -3.92
C ILE A 120 3.87 15.68 -5.11
N ALA A 121 3.32 14.49 -5.39
CA ALA A 121 2.19 14.32 -6.28
C ALA A 121 1.09 15.34 -5.90
N GLN A 122 1.02 16.45 -6.64
CA GLN A 122 0.24 17.64 -6.29
C GLN A 122 -1.23 17.30 -5.99
N SER A 123 -1.74 16.27 -6.65
CA SER A 123 -3.07 15.72 -6.41
C SER A 123 -3.28 15.25 -4.97
N SER A 124 -2.30 14.59 -4.38
CA SER A 124 -2.47 13.94 -3.09
C SER A 124 -2.34 14.93 -1.93
N ALA A 125 -1.39 15.89 -2.04
CA ALA A 125 -1.31 17.02 -1.11
C ALA A 125 -2.60 17.85 -1.12
N ARG A 126 -3.17 18.15 -2.30
CA ARG A 126 -4.44 18.90 -2.40
C ARG A 126 -5.61 18.15 -1.76
N LYS A 127 -5.76 16.85 -2.03
CA LYS A 127 -6.79 16.02 -1.41
C LYS A 127 -6.68 16.03 0.12
N PHE A 128 -5.46 16.01 0.68
CA PHE A 128 -5.25 16.13 2.12
C PHE A 128 -5.68 17.51 2.64
N LEU A 129 -5.30 18.59 1.94
CA LEU A 129 -5.68 19.95 2.33
C LEU A 129 -7.19 20.15 2.35
N GLU A 130 -7.92 19.55 1.41
CA GLU A 130 -9.38 19.54 1.40
C GLU A 130 -9.93 18.76 2.61
N ALA A 131 -9.43 17.55 2.86
CA ALA A 131 -9.80 16.73 4.02
C ALA A 131 -9.58 17.46 5.36
N ALA A 132 -8.42 18.12 5.49
CA ALA A 132 -8.00 18.80 6.70
C ALA A 132 -8.86 20.05 6.98
N LYS A 133 -9.40 20.69 5.94
CA LYS A 133 -10.37 21.78 6.10
C LYS A 133 -11.70 21.29 6.66
N GLU A 134 -12.12 20.08 6.30
CA GLU A 134 -13.38 19.48 6.77
C GLU A 134 -13.27 18.92 8.19
N LYS A 135 -12.16 18.23 8.51
CA LYS A 135 -11.97 17.53 9.80
C LYS A 135 -11.13 18.29 10.83
N GLY A 136 -10.54 19.43 10.45
CA GLY A 136 -9.70 20.23 11.34
C GLY A 136 -8.49 19.46 11.88
N GLN A 137 -8.30 19.50 13.20
CA GLN A 137 -7.10 18.98 13.87
C GLN A 137 -7.01 17.44 13.95
N ASP A 138 -8.09 16.69 13.68
CA ASP A 138 -8.11 15.22 13.67
C ASP A 138 -7.61 14.61 12.33
N ALA A 139 -7.07 15.43 11.42
CA ALA A 139 -6.57 14.97 10.11
C ALA A 139 -5.28 14.13 10.18
N SER A 140 -4.59 14.10 11.32
CA SER A 140 -3.31 13.41 11.52
C SER A 140 -3.40 11.88 11.36
N GLY A 141 -4.53 11.26 11.71
CA GLY A 141 -4.76 9.85 11.46
C GLY A 141 -4.71 9.50 9.98
N MET A 142 -4.97 10.47 9.10
CA MET A 142 -5.17 10.28 7.66
C MET A 142 -3.91 10.49 6.81
N ILE A 143 -2.75 10.76 7.40
CA ILE A 143 -1.51 11.12 6.68
C ILE A 143 -1.06 10.03 5.69
N GLY A 144 -1.08 8.76 6.12
CA GLY A 144 -0.73 7.63 5.25
C GLY A 144 -1.63 7.50 4.01
N GLN A 145 -2.81 8.13 4.03
CA GLN A 145 -3.82 8.04 2.96
C GLN A 145 -3.57 8.95 1.76
N PHE A 146 -2.59 9.85 1.84
CA PHE A 146 -2.36 10.82 0.78
C PHE A 146 -0.95 10.72 0.20
N GLY A 147 -0.19 9.66 0.52
CA GLY A 147 1.21 9.56 0.08
C GLY A 147 2.05 10.74 0.57
N VAL A 148 1.62 11.41 1.64
CA VAL A 148 2.33 12.50 2.34
C VAL A 148 2.97 12.01 3.63
N GLY A 149 2.96 10.68 3.84
CA GLY A 149 3.46 9.99 5.03
C GLY A 149 4.84 10.45 5.47
N PHE A 150 5.75 10.66 4.50
CA PHE A 150 7.10 11.15 4.78
C PHE A 150 7.10 12.44 5.62
N TYR A 151 6.26 13.43 5.28
CA TYR A 151 6.27 14.74 5.94
C TYR A 151 5.70 14.74 7.35
N SER A 152 5.06 13.65 7.80
CA SER A 152 4.66 13.51 9.21
C SER A 152 5.86 13.56 10.17
N VAL A 153 7.07 13.30 9.68
CA VAL A 153 8.31 13.46 10.45
C VAL A 153 8.47 14.89 11.02
N PHE A 154 7.99 15.92 10.31
CA PHE A 154 8.09 17.32 10.78
C PHE A 154 7.16 17.65 11.96
N MET A 155 6.26 16.73 12.32
CA MET A 155 5.52 16.82 13.59
C MET A 155 6.48 16.73 14.77
N VAL A 156 7.53 15.90 14.67
CA VAL A 156 8.48 15.60 15.75
C VAL A 156 9.89 16.15 15.51
N ALA A 157 10.22 16.58 14.30
CA ALA A 157 11.57 16.98 13.90
C ALA A 157 11.80 18.50 13.91
N GLU A 158 12.97 18.93 14.38
CA GLU A 158 13.58 20.25 14.12
C GLU A 158 14.18 20.29 12.71
N TRP A 159 14.82 19.21 12.29
CA TRP A 159 15.30 19.03 10.93
C TRP A 159 15.36 17.56 10.54
N VAL A 160 15.34 17.33 9.24
CA VAL A 160 15.45 16.01 8.62
C VAL A 160 16.51 16.05 7.54
N ARG A 161 17.39 15.06 7.56
CA ARG A 161 18.39 14.80 6.52
C ARG A 161 18.16 13.42 5.94
N VAL A 162 17.98 13.34 4.63
CA VAL A 162 17.83 12.09 3.89
C VAL A 162 19.06 11.93 3.01
N THR A 163 19.91 10.96 3.32
CA THR A 163 21.05 10.58 2.46
C THR A 163 20.71 9.27 1.77
N SER A 164 20.76 9.24 0.45
CA SER A 164 20.34 8.07 -0.34
C SER A 164 21.33 7.79 -1.47
N ARG A 165 21.51 6.51 -1.79
CA ARG A 165 22.24 6.05 -2.97
C ARG A 165 21.47 4.94 -3.65
N SER A 166 21.20 5.12 -4.93
CA SER A 166 20.51 4.12 -5.74
C SER A 166 21.30 2.80 -5.80
N PHE A 167 20.58 1.68 -5.94
CA PHE A 167 21.13 0.36 -6.21
C PHE A 167 21.93 0.27 -7.52
N ARG A 168 21.84 1.27 -8.40
CA ARG A 168 22.63 1.33 -9.64
C ARG A 168 24.10 1.65 -9.29
N PRO A 169 25.09 0.84 -9.71
CA PRO A 169 26.50 1.02 -9.29
C PRO A 169 27.06 2.42 -9.53
N GLU A 170 26.73 3.00 -10.69
CA GLU A 170 27.20 4.31 -11.14
C GLU A 170 26.49 5.50 -10.45
N ALA A 171 25.43 5.24 -9.68
CA ALA A 171 24.70 6.30 -9.02
C ALA A 171 25.52 6.89 -7.86
N GLN A 172 25.61 8.21 -7.84
CA GLN A 172 26.20 8.95 -6.74
C GLN A 172 25.21 9.09 -5.58
N ALA A 173 25.74 9.15 -4.37
CA ALA A 173 24.92 9.45 -3.20
C ALA A 173 24.51 10.92 -3.19
N VAL A 174 23.30 11.17 -2.71
CA VAL A 174 22.70 12.50 -2.63
C VAL A 174 22.13 12.70 -1.22
N THR A 175 22.28 13.90 -0.69
CA THR A 175 21.64 14.33 0.54
C THR A 175 20.55 15.36 0.24
N TRP A 176 19.40 15.16 0.85
CA TRP A 176 18.30 16.12 0.94
C TRP A 176 18.18 16.59 2.39
N TYR A 177 18.02 17.89 2.63
CA TYR A 177 17.93 18.47 3.97
C TYR A 177 16.80 19.49 4.04
N ALA A 178 16.00 19.43 5.11
CA ALA A 178 14.99 20.44 5.39
C ALA A 178 14.68 20.57 6.89
N THR A 179 14.27 21.78 7.29
CA THR A 179 13.82 22.15 8.65
C THR A 179 12.30 22.14 8.80
N GLY A 180 11.57 21.90 7.70
CA GLY A 180 10.10 22.04 7.65
C GLY A 180 9.63 23.45 7.27
N ASP A 181 10.57 24.35 6.96
CA ASP A 181 10.31 25.67 6.41
C ASP A 181 9.93 25.63 4.91
N ASP A 182 10.02 26.78 4.25
CA ASP A 182 9.62 27.00 2.85
C ASP A 182 10.53 26.35 1.79
N SER A 183 11.71 25.87 2.19
CA SER A 183 12.75 25.37 1.28
C SER A 183 13.43 24.11 1.80
N TYR A 184 14.05 23.39 0.88
CA TYR A 184 14.95 22.27 1.14
C TYR A 184 16.24 22.44 0.34
N GLU A 185 17.28 21.74 0.78
CA GLU A 185 18.60 21.74 0.17
C GLU A 185 18.92 20.36 -0.37
N VAL A 186 19.51 20.30 -1.56
CA VAL A 186 20.04 19.06 -2.14
C VAL A 186 21.52 19.23 -2.44
N SER A 187 22.34 18.30 -1.97
CA SER A 187 23.78 18.31 -2.16
C SER A 187 24.32 16.92 -2.50
N PRO A 188 25.48 16.82 -3.16
CA PRO A 188 26.21 15.56 -3.25
C PRO A 188 26.55 15.03 -1.86
N ALA A 189 26.65 13.71 -1.75
CA ALA A 189 26.97 13.02 -0.51
C ALA A 189 27.97 11.89 -0.73
N GLU A 190 28.54 11.37 0.36
CA GLU A 190 29.30 10.14 0.35
C GLU A 190 28.51 9.05 1.06
N MET A 191 28.19 7.98 0.32
CA MET A 191 27.58 6.77 0.86
C MET A 191 28.03 5.60 -0.02
N ASN A 192 28.71 4.62 0.59
CA ASN A 192 29.25 3.49 -0.16
C ASN A 192 28.18 2.41 -0.43
N GLU A 193 27.23 2.30 0.48
CA GLU A 193 26.15 1.32 0.43
C GLU A 193 24.94 1.86 -0.33
N ARG A 194 24.15 0.98 -0.95
CA ARG A 194 22.83 1.35 -1.48
C ARG A 194 21.81 1.59 -0.36
N GLY A 195 20.71 2.25 -0.70
CA GLY A 195 19.55 2.42 0.17
C GLY A 195 19.39 3.86 0.64
N THR A 196 18.71 4.05 1.77
CA THR A 196 18.41 5.39 2.29
C THR A 196 18.63 5.46 3.80
N ARG A 197 19.22 6.56 4.25
CA ARG A 197 19.39 6.94 5.65
C ARG A 197 18.62 8.22 5.92
N VAL A 198 17.64 8.15 6.81
CA VAL A 198 16.85 9.28 7.29
C VAL A 198 17.30 9.62 8.70
N GLU A 199 18.04 10.72 8.84
CA GLU A 199 18.48 11.28 10.12
C GLU A 199 17.52 12.39 10.55
N ILE A 200 17.09 12.33 11.80
CA ILE A 200 16.06 13.21 12.35
C ILE A 200 16.60 13.81 13.63
N LYS A 201 16.64 15.15 13.70
CA LYS A 201 16.79 15.85 14.97
C LYS A 201 15.41 16.11 15.55
N LEU A 202 15.13 15.52 16.71
CA LEU A 202 13.84 15.62 17.36
C LEU A 202 13.72 16.94 18.13
N LYS A 203 12.51 17.50 18.14
CA LYS A 203 12.11 18.63 19.01
C LYS A 203 12.24 18.23 20.48
N GLU A 204 12.36 19.21 21.36
CA GLU A 204 12.52 18.97 22.80
C GLU A 204 11.34 18.19 23.39
N ASP A 205 10.12 18.53 22.96
CA ASP A 205 8.87 17.90 23.39
C ASP A 205 8.60 16.53 22.72
N ALA A 206 9.51 16.07 21.87
CA ALA A 206 9.47 14.79 21.15
C ALA A 206 10.69 13.90 21.45
N ALA A 207 11.50 14.25 22.46
CA ALA A 207 12.71 13.51 22.84
C ALA A 207 12.44 12.04 23.25
N GLU A 208 11.20 11.69 23.61
CA GLU A 208 10.78 10.32 23.89
C GLU A 208 11.05 9.35 22.71
N PHE A 209 11.05 9.85 21.46
CA PHE A 209 11.32 9.04 20.27
C PHE A 209 12.81 8.74 20.06
N ALA A 210 13.70 9.29 20.89
CA ALA A 210 15.10 8.87 20.97
C ALA A 210 15.32 7.75 22.01
N GLU A 211 14.27 7.22 22.63
CA GLU A 211 14.38 6.10 23.57
C GLU A 211 14.12 4.76 22.88
N GLU A 212 15.10 3.84 22.93
CA GLU A 212 14.97 2.53 22.27
C GLU A 212 13.72 1.75 22.69
N TYR A 213 13.35 1.80 23.97
CA TYR A 213 12.14 1.12 24.46
C TYR A 213 10.87 1.66 23.78
N ARG A 214 10.79 2.99 23.59
CA ARG A 214 9.66 3.62 22.90
C ARG A 214 9.63 3.20 21.44
N ILE A 215 10.79 3.18 20.76
CA ILE A 215 10.93 2.73 19.37
C ILE A 215 10.47 1.28 19.22
N LYS A 216 10.96 0.37 20.07
CA LYS A 216 10.59 -1.06 20.06
C LYS A 216 9.08 -1.25 20.22
N ASN A 217 8.45 -0.52 21.14
CA ASN A 217 7.00 -0.55 21.31
C ASN A 217 6.24 -0.11 20.05
N ILE A 218 6.72 0.92 19.36
CA ILE A 218 6.11 1.40 18.11
C ILE A 218 6.31 0.37 16.99
N VAL A 219 7.50 -0.24 16.89
CA VAL A 219 7.78 -1.33 15.94
C VAL A 219 6.83 -2.50 16.16
N HIS A 220 6.66 -2.95 17.40
CA HIS A 220 5.73 -4.05 17.71
C HIS A 220 4.27 -3.71 17.40
N LYS A 221 3.87 -2.46 17.66
CA LYS A 221 2.49 -2.02 17.44
C LYS A 221 2.15 -1.93 15.94
N HIS A 222 3.08 -1.48 15.11
CA HIS A 222 2.75 -1.08 13.73
C HIS A 222 3.48 -1.88 12.65
N SER A 223 4.53 -2.61 12.98
CA SER A 223 5.50 -3.14 12.02
C SER A 223 5.93 -4.59 12.29
N ASP A 224 5.28 -5.27 13.24
CA ASP A 224 5.58 -6.66 13.61
C ASP A 224 5.56 -7.61 12.40
N TYR A 225 4.66 -7.35 11.45
CA TYR A 225 4.38 -8.21 10.29
C TYR A 225 5.08 -7.77 9.00
N ILE A 226 6.00 -6.80 9.07
CA ILE A 226 6.86 -6.45 7.93
C ILE A 226 7.81 -7.62 7.66
N GLY A 227 7.90 -8.05 6.41
CA GLY A 227 8.66 -9.25 6.00
C GLY A 227 10.19 -9.09 6.00
N PHE A 228 10.71 -7.96 6.49
CA PHE A 228 12.14 -7.66 6.58
C PHE A 228 12.56 -7.48 8.05
N PRO A 229 13.77 -7.90 8.43
CA PRO A 229 14.32 -7.58 9.75
C PRO A 229 14.33 -6.08 10.03
N ILE A 230 13.81 -5.72 11.20
CA ILE A 230 13.91 -4.40 11.81
C ILE A 230 14.80 -4.52 13.03
N TYR A 231 16.01 -3.97 12.95
CA TYR A 231 16.94 -3.89 14.07
C TYR A 231 16.77 -2.55 14.80
N VAL A 232 16.87 -2.56 16.13
CA VAL A 232 16.86 -1.33 16.95
C VAL A 232 18.11 -1.29 17.83
N GLY A 233 18.84 -0.18 17.79
CA GLY A 233 20.07 0.01 18.56
C GLY A 233 21.17 -0.94 18.11
N SER A 234 21.87 -1.55 19.07
CA SER A 234 22.94 -2.53 18.83
C SER A 234 22.47 -3.98 18.94
N GLU A 235 21.16 -4.25 18.87
CA GLU A 235 20.64 -5.62 18.97
C GLU A 235 20.98 -6.46 17.73
N GLU A 236 21.45 -7.68 17.94
CA GLU A 236 21.75 -8.64 16.87
C GLU A 236 20.51 -9.37 16.35
N LYS A 237 19.39 -9.30 17.09
CA LYS A 237 18.12 -9.94 16.71
C LYS A 237 17.14 -8.89 16.20
N PRO A 238 16.32 -9.24 15.19
CA PRO A 238 15.24 -8.37 14.74
C PRO A 238 14.21 -8.21 15.86
N VAL A 239 13.70 -6.99 15.99
CA VAL A 239 12.64 -6.64 16.95
C VAL A 239 11.28 -7.11 16.44
N ASN A 240 11.02 -7.03 15.13
CA ASN A 240 9.77 -7.48 14.54
C ASN A 240 9.73 -9.00 14.32
N LYS A 241 8.52 -9.55 14.14
CA LYS A 241 8.31 -11.01 13.96
C LYS A 241 8.70 -11.54 12.59
N GLN A 242 8.86 -10.67 11.59
CA GLN A 242 9.22 -11.01 10.19
C GLN A 242 8.25 -11.92 9.44
N THR A 243 7.15 -12.36 10.06
CA THR A 243 6.12 -13.16 9.41
C THR A 243 5.02 -12.26 8.88
N SER A 244 4.67 -12.41 7.61
CA SER A 244 3.51 -11.71 7.05
C SER A 244 2.23 -12.15 7.76
N LEU A 245 1.32 -11.21 8.01
CA LEU A 245 0.09 -11.47 8.77
C LEU A 245 -0.74 -12.61 8.15
N TRP A 246 -0.83 -12.67 6.81
CA TRP A 246 -1.55 -13.70 6.06
C TRP A 246 -0.91 -15.09 6.10
N ARG A 247 0.33 -15.21 6.59
CA ARG A 247 1.02 -16.49 6.80
C ARG A 247 1.03 -16.94 8.27
N THR A 248 0.61 -16.07 9.18
CA THR A 248 0.62 -16.34 10.61
C THR A 248 -0.64 -17.13 11.00
N ALA A 249 -0.52 -18.08 11.93
CA ALA A 249 -1.65 -18.91 12.32
C ALA A 249 -2.77 -18.06 12.95
N ARG A 250 -4.04 -18.33 12.60
CA ARG A 250 -5.18 -17.47 12.98
C ARG A 250 -5.32 -17.26 14.48
N ASN A 251 -4.92 -18.25 15.29
CA ASN A 251 -4.96 -18.23 16.75
C ASN A 251 -3.83 -17.41 17.39
N GLU A 252 -2.82 -17.02 16.62
CA GLU A 252 -1.69 -16.20 17.07
C GLU A 252 -1.87 -14.72 16.71
N ILE A 253 -2.93 -14.38 15.97
CA ILE A 253 -3.21 -13.02 15.49
C ILE A 253 -4.33 -12.42 16.34
N LYS A 254 -4.14 -11.21 16.85
CA LYS A 254 -5.18 -10.48 17.58
C LYS A 254 -6.14 -9.81 16.59
N GLU A 255 -7.36 -9.56 17.02
CA GLU A 255 -8.35 -8.82 16.21
C GLU A 255 -7.85 -7.41 15.82
N GLU A 256 -7.10 -6.73 16.68
CA GLU A 256 -6.52 -5.42 16.36
C GLU A 256 -5.50 -5.50 15.22
N ASP A 257 -4.66 -6.55 15.19
CA ASP A 257 -3.66 -6.73 14.13
C ASP A 257 -4.32 -6.86 12.75
N TYR A 258 -5.48 -7.52 12.67
CA TYR A 258 -6.27 -7.58 11.44
C TYR A 258 -6.86 -6.23 11.04
N LYS A 259 -7.31 -5.43 12.01
CA LYS A 259 -7.89 -4.10 11.74
C LYS A 259 -6.80 -3.14 11.29
N ASP A 260 -5.65 -3.16 11.94
CA ASP A 260 -4.52 -2.32 11.60
C ASP A 260 -3.98 -2.69 10.21
N PHE A 261 -3.87 -3.98 9.89
CA PHE A 261 -3.51 -4.40 8.54
C PHE A 261 -4.50 -3.93 7.47
N TYR A 262 -5.82 -4.01 7.76
CA TYR A 262 -6.85 -3.46 6.88
C TYR A 262 -6.64 -1.95 6.68
N ARG A 263 -6.60 -1.17 7.76
CA ARG A 263 -6.40 0.29 7.74
C ARG A 263 -5.14 0.70 6.97
N GLN A 264 -4.02 0.01 7.20
CA GLN A 264 -2.75 0.27 6.52
C GLN A 264 -2.83 -0.06 5.02
N THR A 265 -3.52 -1.14 4.66
CA THR A 265 -3.59 -1.62 3.27
C THR A 265 -4.59 -0.82 2.44
N THR A 266 -5.72 -0.45 3.02
CA THR A 266 -6.89 0.08 2.32
C THR A 266 -7.09 1.57 2.54
N LEU A 267 -6.49 2.10 3.60
CA LEU A 267 -6.68 3.47 4.03
C LEU A 267 -8.17 3.74 4.32
N ASP A 268 -8.82 2.75 4.90
CA ASP A 268 -10.17 2.85 5.43
C ASP A 268 -10.11 2.68 6.95
N PHE A 269 -10.64 3.66 7.68
CA PHE A 269 -10.69 3.63 9.14
C PHE A 269 -11.96 3.00 9.68
N GLU A 270 -12.98 2.80 8.83
CA GLU A 270 -14.15 2.03 9.19
C GLU A 270 -13.78 0.55 9.24
N ASP A 271 -14.30 -0.19 10.22
CA ASP A 271 -14.01 -1.61 10.32
C ASP A 271 -14.65 -2.37 9.14
N PRO A 272 -13.98 -3.40 8.59
CA PRO A 272 -14.50 -4.16 7.45
C PRO A 272 -15.76 -4.95 7.83
N LEU A 273 -16.70 -5.09 6.90
CA LEU A 273 -17.90 -5.93 7.07
C LEU A 273 -17.53 -7.41 7.24
N LEU A 274 -16.51 -7.88 6.55
CA LEU A 274 -16.10 -9.27 6.62
C LEU A 274 -14.60 -9.39 6.42
N ARG A 275 -13.99 -10.30 7.18
CA ARG A 275 -12.60 -10.73 7.00
C ARG A 275 -12.59 -12.20 6.61
N ILE A 276 -11.78 -12.54 5.63
CA ILE A 276 -11.52 -13.91 5.20
C ILE A 276 -10.01 -14.14 5.27
N HIS A 277 -9.56 -14.86 6.30
CA HIS A 277 -8.19 -15.37 6.36
C HIS A 277 -8.23 -16.83 5.94
N MET A 278 -7.53 -17.21 4.87
CA MET A 278 -7.47 -18.58 4.37
C MET A 278 -6.04 -19.05 4.08
N VAL A 279 -5.84 -20.34 4.24
CA VAL A 279 -4.64 -21.06 3.84
C VAL A 279 -5.12 -22.31 3.11
N THR A 280 -4.53 -22.62 1.97
CA THR A 280 -4.94 -23.76 1.13
C THR A 280 -3.70 -24.37 0.50
N ASP A 281 -3.56 -25.69 0.59
CA ASP A 281 -2.44 -26.44 -0.02
C ASP A 281 -2.86 -27.16 -1.32
N ALA A 282 -4.17 -27.34 -1.55
CA ALA A 282 -4.71 -28.00 -2.74
C ALA A 282 -6.06 -27.37 -3.15
N PRO A 283 -6.36 -27.21 -4.45
CA PRO A 283 -5.58 -27.64 -5.61
C PRO A 283 -4.42 -26.71 -5.99
N VAL A 284 -4.24 -25.64 -5.23
CA VAL A 284 -3.19 -24.62 -5.37
C VAL A 284 -2.72 -24.26 -3.98
N GLN A 285 -1.43 -24.00 -3.82
CA GLN A 285 -0.84 -23.57 -2.56
C GLN A 285 -0.88 -22.04 -2.46
N LEU A 286 -1.73 -21.53 -1.56
CA LEU A 286 -1.90 -20.10 -1.34
C LEU A 286 -2.27 -19.74 0.10
N TYR A 287 -1.94 -18.50 0.44
CA TYR A 287 -2.36 -17.78 1.62
C TYR A 287 -3.17 -16.56 1.15
N ALA A 288 -4.29 -16.26 1.79
CA ALA A 288 -5.00 -15.03 1.51
C ALA A 288 -5.58 -14.42 2.77
N LEU A 289 -5.51 -13.09 2.83
CA LEU A 289 -6.17 -12.28 3.83
C LEU A 289 -6.97 -11.22 3.08
N LEU A 290 -8.28 -11.47 2.99
CA LEU A 290 -9.23 -10.67 2.25
C LEU A 290 -10.18 -9.94 3.18
N TYR A 291 -10.66 -8.79 2.73
CA TYR A 291 -11.60 -7.95 3.43
C TYR A 291 -12.70 -7.49 2.49
N LEU A 292 -13.93 -7.43 3.02
CA LEU A 292 -15.03 -6.70 2.40
C LEU A 292 -15.17 -5.37 3.14
N PRO A 293 -15.02 -4.24 2.45
CA PRO A 293 -15.16 -2.93 3.06
C PRO A 293 -16.60 -2.69 3.53
N ALA A 294 -16.79 -1.76 4.47
CA ALA A 294 -18.13 -1.41 4.95
C ALA A 294 -18.97 -0.63 3.95
N ARG A 295 -18.32 0.09 3.05
CA ARG A 295 -18.94 0.94 2.04
C ARG A 295 -18.50 0.55 0.65
N SER A 296 -19.44 0.66 -0.29
CA SER A 296 -19.19 0.42 -1.71
C SER A 296 -18.50 1.60 -2.39
N GLU A 297 -18.86 2.81 -2.00
CA GLU A 297 -18.16 4.02 -2.40
C GLU A 297 -16.79 4.03 -1.75
N ARG A 298 -15.76 4.19 -2.59
CA ARG A 298 -14.42 4.43 -2.07
C ARG A 298 -14.46 5.74 -1.32
N ASN A 299 -13.92 5.73 -0.11
CA ASN A 299 -13.63 6.95 0.63
C ASN A 299 -12.93 7.94 -0.32
N MET A 300 -13.31 9.21 -0.27
CA MET A 300 -12.73 10.31 -1.06
C MET A 300 -11.18 10.39 -0.96
N PHE A 301 -10.63 9.72 0.07
CA PHE A 301 -9.21 9.63 0.40
C PHE A 301 -8.53 8.31 0.01
N SER A 302 -9.21 7.41 -0.72
CA SER A 302 -8.59 6.17 -1.19
C SER A 302 -7.44 6.46 -2.18
N LEU A 303 -6.21 6.00 -1.87
CA LEU A 303 -5.07 6.04 -2.80
C LEU A 303 -5.20 5.06 -3.96
N ARG A 304 -6.10 4.07 -3.81
CA ARG A 304 -6.28 2.99 -4.77
C ARG A 304 -6.79 3.55 -6.10
N LYS A 305 -5.91 3.61 -7.09
CA LYS A 305 -6.28 4.02 -8.46
C LYS A 305 -7.23 3.02 -9.11
N ASP A 306 -6.95 1.73 -8.92
CA ASP A 306 -7.62 0.61 -9.59
C ASP A 306 -8.16 -0.42 -8.59
N ASP A 307 -9.18 -1.18 -9.00
CA ASP A 307 -9.57 -2.42 -8.30
C ASP A 307 -8.51 -3.52 -8.51
N GLY A 308 -8.53 -4.56 -7.67
CA GLY A 308 -7.65 -5.73 -7.79
C GLY A 308 -6.83 -6.03 -6.54
N LEU A 309 -6.65 -7.31 -6.22
CA LEU A 309 -5.94 -7.74 -5.01
C LEU A 309 -4.42 -7.57 -5.17
N LYS A 310 -3.71 -7.38 -4.06
CA LYS A 310 -2.24 -7.46 -4.08
C LYS A 310 -1.84 -8.93 -4.23
N LEU A 311 -1.10 -9.24 -5.28
CA LEU A 311 -0.59 -10.58 -5.58
C LEU A 311 0.88 -10.69 -5.17
N TYR A 312 1.15 -11.67 -4.32
CA TYR A 312 2.47 -12.04 -3.86
C TYR A 312 2.86 -13.43 -4.37
N SER A 313 4.15 -13.64 -4.57
CA SER A 313 4.77 -14.96 -4.69
C SER A 313 5.85 -15.07 -3.64
N ARG A 314 5.70 -16.01 -2.69
CA ARG A 314 6.65 -16.23 -1.60
C ARG A 314 7.01 -14.96 -0.83
N ASN A 315 6.00 -14.21 -0.40
CA ASN A 315 6.14 -12.90 0.25
C ASN A 315 6.79 -11.80 -0.61
N ILE A 316 6.94 -11.98 -1.93
CA ILE A 316 7.39 -10.93 -2.85
C ILE A 316 6.17 -10.35 -3.56
N LEU A 317 5.94 -9.04 -3.45
CA LEU A 317 4.88 -8.37 -4.18
C LEU A 317 5.18 -8.44 -5.69
N ILE A 318 4.27 -9.05 -6.45
CA ILE A 318 4.36 -9.20 -7.91
C ILE A 318 3.47 -8.16 -8.62
N ASP A 319 2.25 -7.97 -8.11
CA ASP A 319 1.27 -7.05 -8.68
C ASP A 319 0.44 -6.40 -7.58
N GLU A 320 0.37 -5.07 -7.56
CA GLU A 320 -0.35 -4.30 -6.57
C GLU A 320 -1.87 -4.27 -6.82
N TYR A 321 -2.31 -4.36 -8.09
CA TYR A 321 -3.71 -4.20 -8.51
C TYR A 321 -4.14 -5.33 -9.44
N ASN A 322 -4.03 -6.58 -8.99
CA ASN A 322 -4.34 -7.73 -9.82
C ASN A 322 -5.85 -7.98 -9.92
N LYS A 323 -6.42 -7.76 -11.11
CA LYS A 323 -7.84 -7.94 -11.42
C LYS A 323 -8.22 -9.37 -11.81
N ASP A 324 -7.24 -10.24 -12.02
CA ASP A 324 -7.46 -11.60 -12.52
C ASP A 324 -7.78 -12.61 -11.40
N LEU A 325 -7.51 -12.26 -10.15
CA LEU A 325 -7.74 -13.11 -8.97
C LEU A 325 -9.21 -13.22 -8.54
N LEU A 326 -10.07 -12.30 -8.96
CA LEU A 326 -11.50 -12.31 -8.65
C LEU A 326 -12.32 -11.91 -9.88
N PRO A 327 -13.58 -12.35 -10.00
CA PRO A 327 -14.47 -11.89 -11.04
C PRO A 327 -14.89 -10.44 -10.80
N GLU A 328 -15.31 -9.76 -11.86
CA GLU A 328 -15.65 -8.33 -11.83
C GLU A 328 -16.75 -8.01 -10.79
N TYR A 329 -17.70 -8.91 -10.58
CA TYR A 329 -18.77 -8.73 -9.59
C TYR A 329 -18.29 -8.84 -8.13
N LEU A 330 -17.03 -9.22 -7.89
CA LEU A 330 -16.35 -9.22 -6.58
C LEU A 330 -15.18 -8.23 -6.51
N ARG A 331 -15.07 -7.28 -7.47
CA ARG A 331 -13.95 -6.32 -7.52
C ARG A 331 -13.80 -5.43 -6.28
N PHE A 332 -14.86 -5.32 -5.48
CA PHE A 332 -14.86 -4.58 -4.21
C PHE A 332 -14.03 -5.24 -3.11
N VAL A 333 -13.71 -6.53 -3.23
CA VAL A 333 -12.88 -7.24 -2.24
C VAL A 333 -11.45 -6.66 -2.25
N GLN A 334 -10.90 -6.51 -1.06
CA GLN A 334 -9.57 -5.94 -0.83
C GLN A 334 -8.70 -6.93 -0.06
N GLY A 335 -7.38 -6.79 -0.16
CA GLY A 335 -6.44 -7.61 0.60
C GLY A 335 -5.34 -8.19 -0.26
N VAL A 336 -4.78 -9.29 0.24
CA VAL A 336 -3.57 -9.92 -0.28
C VAL A 336 -3.81 -11.38 -0.60
N VAL A 337 -3.17 -11.85 -1.67
CA VAL A 337 -3.09 -13.26 -2.05
C VAL A 337 -1.63 -13.56 -2.29
N ASP A 338 -1.10 -14.59 -1.65
CA ASP A 338 0.28 -15.03 -1.75
C ASP A 338 0.32 -16.49 -2.15
N SER A 339 0.88 -16.81 -3.32
CA SER A 339 0.92 -18.16 -3.85
C SER A 339 2.35 -18.70 -3.94
N GLU A 340 2.54 -19.94 -3.46
CA GLU A 340 3.79 -20.67 -3.58
C GLU A 340 4.02 -21.25 -4.98
N ASP A 341 2.92 -21.41 -5.74
CA ASP A 341 2.91 -21.99 -7.09
C ASP A 341 3.29 -20.97 -8.16
N LEU A 342 3.34 -19.68 -7.83
CA LEU A 342 3.78 -18.63 -8.75
C LEU A 342 5.30 -18.65 -8.87
N PRO A 343 5.88 -18.72 -10.08
CA PRO A 343 7.32 -18.55 -10.25
C PRO A 343 7.75 -17.14 -9.81
N LEU A 344 8.98 -17.02 -9.30
CA LEU A 344 9.50 -15.72 -8.84
C LEU A 344 9.98 -14.84 -10.00
N ASN A 345 10.29 -15.44 -11.15
CA ASN A 345 10.95 -14.83 -12.30
C ASN A 345 10.00 -14.55 -13.47
N VAL A 346 8.70 -14.37 -13.20
CA VAL A 346 7.70 -14.15 -14.25
C VAL A 346 7.23 -12.72 -14.29
N SER A 347 7.26 -12.15 -15.49
CA SER A 347 6.59 -10.89 -15.80
C SER A 347 5.08 -11.01 -15.57
N ARG A 348 4.40 -9.87 -15.39
CA ARG A 348 2.93 -9.81 -15.29
C ARG A 348 2.22 -10.56 -16.42
N GLU A 349 2.75 -10.48 -17.64
CA GLU A 349 2.22 -11.15 -18.83
C GLU A 349 2.33 -12.67 -18.73
N THR A 350 3.45 -13.19 -18.21
CA THR A 350 3.65 -14.63 -18.06
C THR A 350 2.76 -15.23 -16.97
N VAL A 351 2.56 -14.50 -15.86
CA VAL A 351 1.63 -14.89 -14.80
C VAL A 351 0.19 -15.04 -15.34
N GLN A 352 -0.27 -14.08 -16.15
CA GLN A 352 -1.60 -14.09 -16.77
C GLN A 352 -1.78 -15.23 -17.78
N SER A 353 -0.72 -15.60 -18.50
CA SER A 353 -0.75 -16.73 -19.46
C SER A 353 -0.72 -18.11 -18.79
N SER A 354 -0.45 -18.19 -17.49
CA SER A 354 -0.35 -19.46 -16.77
C SER A 354 -1.73 -20.08 -16.50
N GLY A 355 -1.82 -21.41 -16.55
CA GLY A 355 -3.02 -22.14 -16.12
C GLY A 355 -3.30 -22.06 -14.61
N LEU A 356 -2.46 -21.36 -13.85
CA LEU A 356 -2.58 -21.17 -12.40
C LEU A 356 -3.58 -20.07 -12.06
N MET A 357 -3.58 -18.94 -12.77
CA MET A 357 -4.44 -17.79 -12.44
C MET A 357 -5.94 -18.14 -12.44
N PRO A 358 -6.47 -18.89 -13.43
CA PRO A 358 -7.87 -19.33 -13.38
C PRO A 358 -8.17 -20.26 -12.19
N LYS A 359 -7.21 -21.06 -11.73
CA LYS A 359 -7.37 -21.93 -10.55
C LYS A 359 -7.39 -21.11 -9.26
N LEU A 360 -6.47 -20.16 -9.11
CA LEU A 360 -6.45 -19.21 -7.98
C LEU A 360 -7.79 -18.45 -7.93
N LYS A 361 -8.22 -17.88 -9.07
CA LYS A 361 -9.49 -17.17 -9.20
C LYS A 361 -10.67 -18.02 -8.73
N LYS A 362 -10.75 -19.27 -9.19
CA LYS A 362 -11.83 -20.19 -8.81
C LYS A 362 -11.85 -20.47 -7.30
N VAL A 363 -10.69 -20.74 -6.69
CA VAL A 363 -10.58 -21.01 -5.24
C VAL A 363 -10.99 -19.79 -4.42
N LEU A 364 -10.48 -18.61 -4.77
CA LEU A 364 -10.81 -17.36 -4.08
C LEU A 364 -12.29 -17.00 -4.22
N THR A 365 -12.85 -17.09 -5.43
CA THR A 365 -14.26 -16.81 -5.71
C THR A 365 -15.17 -17.71 -4.87
N ASN A 366 -14.89 -19.02 -4.86
CA ASN A 366 -15.69 -19.97 -4.10
C ASN A 366 -15.64 -19.69 -2.60
N GLN A 367 -14.48 -19.30 -2.05
CA GLN A 367 -14.42 -18.94 -0.64
C GLN A 367 -15.19 -17.65 -0.35
N VAL A 368 -15.02 -16.60 -1.15
CA VAL A 368 -15.74 -15.33 -0.93
C VAL A 368 -17.25 -15.57 -0.94
N VAL A 369 -17.75 -16.33 -1.93
CA VAL A 369 -19.16 -16.70 -2.02
C VAL A 369 -19.61 -17.50 -0.79
N LYS A 370 -18.84 -18.51 -0.38
CA LYS A 370 -19.13 -19.32 0.81
C LYS A 370 -19.21 -18.47 2.09
N GLU A 371 -18.29 -17.52 2.28
CA GLU A 371 -18.33 -16.66 3.46
C GLU A 371 -19.47 -15.64 3.42
N LEU A 372 -19.86 -15.16 2.23
CA LEU A 372 -21.08 -14.37 2.06
C LEU A 372 -22.34 -15.19 2.38
N GLU A 373 -22.42 -16.46 1.97
CA GLU A 373 -23.52 -17.35 2.37
C GLU A 373 -23.54 -17.61 3.89
N ASN A 374 -22.36 -17.79 4.51
CA ASN A 374 -22.27 -17.92 5.97
C ASN A 374 -22.75 -16.66 6.67
N LEU A 375 -22.33 -15.48 6.18
CA LEU A 375 -22.75 -14.18 6.70
C LEU A 375 -24.27 -14.03 6.62
N ALA A 376 -24.86 -14.39 5.48
CA ALA A 376 -26.31 -14.41 5.29
C ALA A 376 -27.05 -15.30 6.30
N LYS A 377 -26.49 -16.47 6.61
CA LYS A 377 -27.13 -17.46 7.51
C LYS A 377 -26.96 -17.13 8.99
N LYS A 378 -25.82 -16.54 9.37
CA LYS A 378 -25.44 -16.34 10.78
C LYS A 378 -25.67 -14.91 11.29
N GLU A 379 -25.55 -13.91 10.41
CA GLU A 379 -25.56 -12.50 10.75
C GLU A 379 -26.40 -11.71 9.72
N ALA A 380 -27.70 -12.02 9.65
CA ALA A 380 -28.61 -11.50 8.62
C ALA A 380 -28.64 -9.96 8.51
N GLU A 381 -28.57 -9.24 9.63
CA GLU A 381 -28.51 -7.76 9.62
C GLU A 381 -27.23 -7.25 8.93
N LYS A 382 -26.08 -7.85 9.25
CA LYS A 382 -24.80 -7.51 8.63
C LYS A 382 -24.79 -7.84 7.14
N TYR A 383 -25.42 -8.95 6.76
CA TYR A 383 -25.63 -9.30 5.37
C TYR A 383 -26.55 -8.32 4.63
N ASN A 384 -27.59 -7.80 5.29
CA ASN A 384 -28.46 -6.79 4.69
C ASN A 384 -27.71 -5.48 4.43
N SER A 385 -26.80 -5.07 5.32
CA SER A 385 -25.88 -3.96 5.08
C SER A 385 -24.97 -4.22 3.87
N PHE A 386 -24.36 -5.42 3.80
CA PHE A 386 -23.60 -5.85 2.62
C PHE A 386 -24.45 -5.77 1.34
N TRP A 387 -25.68 -6.28 1.37
CA TRP A 387 -26.55 -6.30 0.20
C TRP A 387 -26.95 -4.89 -0.25
N GLY A 388 -27.20 -3.98 0.69
CA GLY A 388 -27.50 -2.58 0.42
C GLY A 388 -26.36 -1.86 -0.32
N GLU A 389 -25.12 -2.15 0.06
CA GLU A 389 -23.92 -1.54 -0.53
C GLU A 389 -23.49 -2.24 -1.83
N PHE A 390 -23.45 -3.57 -1.85
CA PHE A 390 -22.77 -4.34 -2.89
C PHE A 390 -23.71 -5.16 -3.79
N GLY A 391 -25.01 -5.20 -3.51
CA GLY A 391 -25.97 -6.02 -4.27
C GLY A 391 -26.04 -5.67 -5.76
N ALA A 392 -25.73 -4.43 -6.14
CA ALA A 392 -25.65 -4.01 -7.53
C ALA A 392 -24.54 -4.74 -8.31
N TYR A 393 -23.38 -4.96 -7.69
CA TYR A 393 -22.25 -5.67 -8.32
C TYR A 393 -22.62 -7.14 -8.61
N LEU A 394 -23.29 -7.79 -7.66
CA LEU A 394 -23.76 -9.18 -7.83
C LEU A 394 -24.79 -9.29 -8.96
N LYS A 395 -25.75 -8.35 -9.04
CA LYS A 395 -26.73 -8.29 -10.14
C LYS A 395 -26.05 -8.08 -11.49
N GLN A 396 -25.05 -7.19 -11.56
CA GLN A 396 -24.25 -7.00 -12.76
C GLN A 396 -23.50 -8.27 -13.16
N GLY A 397 -22.99 -9.04 -12.19
CA GLY A 397 -22.35 -10.33 -12.42
C GLY A 397 -23.23 -11.32 -13.18
N ILE A 398 -24.49 -11.46 -12.77
CA ILE A 398 -25.46 -12.32 -13.46
C ILE A 398 -25.72 -11.85 -14.89
N ALA A 399 -25.89 -10.54 -15.08
CA ALA A 399 -26.14 -9.97 -16.40
C ALA A 399 -24.95 -10.11 -17.36
N ALA A 400 -23.72 -9.93 -16.84
CA ALA A 400 -22.50 -9.98 -17.62
C ALA A 400 -22.02 -11.42 -17.89
N ASN A 401 -22.24 -12.36 -16.96
CA ASN A 401 -21.84 -13.75 -17.11
C ASN A 401 -22.92 -14.72 -16.60
N PRO A 402 -23.90 -15.08 -17.46
CA PRO A 402 -24.96 -16.02 -17.09
C PRO A 402 -24.48 -17.41 -16.65
N ALA A 403 -23.26 -17.82 -17.04
CA ALA A 403 -22.69 -19.11 -16.62
C ALA A 403 -22.37 -19.17 -15.12
N GLU A 404 -22.27 -18.02 -14.45
CA GLU A 404 -22.03 -17.93 -13.00
C GLU A 404 -23.32 -17.64 -12.22
N ALA A 405 -24.48 -17.63 -12.88
CA ALA A 405 -25.76 -17.29 -12.25
C ALA A 405 -26.08 -18.18 -11.04
N ASP A 406 -25.82 -19.50 -11.14
CA ASP A 406 -26.08 -20.44 -10.03
C ASP A 406 -25.19 -20.19 -8.81
N VAL A 407 -23.99 -19.63 -9.01
CA VAL A 407 -23.07 -19.27 -7.93
C VAL A 407 -23.53 -17.99 -7.22
N ILE A 408 -24.10 -17.05 -7.97
CA ILE A 408 -24.50 -15.74 -7.45
C ILE A 408 -25.93 -15.76 -6.90
N ALA A 409 -26.82 -16.57 -7.46
CA ALA A 409 -28.24 -16.63 -7.11
C ALA A 409 -28.53 -16.81 -5.60
N PRO A 410 -27.81 -17.66 -4.84
CA PRO A 410 -28.01 -17.80 -3.39
C PRO A 410 -27.75 -16.50 -2.60
N LEU A 411 -26.95 -15.60 -3.15
CA LEU A 411 -26.60 -14.32 -2.55
C LEU A 411 -27.63 -13.22 -2.84
N LEU A 412 -28.56 -13.43 -3.76
CA LEU A 412 -29.50 -12.39 -4.13
C LEU A 412 -30.54 -12.16 -3.04
N ARG A 413 -30.92 -10.90 -2.86
CA ARG A 413 -32.05 -10.51 -2.00
C ARG A 413 -33.05 -9.64 -2.75
N PHE A 414 -34.32 -9.84 -2.44
CA PHE A 414 -35.44 -9.15 -3.06
C PHE A 414 -36.45 -8.71 -2.02
N LYS A 415 -37.07 -7.54 -2.24
CA LYS A 415 -38.30 -7.18 -1.55
C LYS A 415 -39.45 -7.97 -2.16
N THR A 416 -40.37 -8.47 -1.33
CA THR A 416 -41.52 -9.26 -1.79
C THR A 416 -42.82 -8.61 -1.36
N ASN A 417 -43.95 -9.03 -1.92
CA ASN A 417 -45.27 -8.52 -1.51
C ASN A 417 -45.60 -8.83 -0.03
N LEU A 418 -45.05 -9.92 0.52
CA LEU A 418 -45.23 -10.29 1.93
C LEU A 418 -44.21 -9.60 2.85
N HIS A 419 -43.08 -9.18 2.29
CA HIS A 419 -41.97 -8.54 2.99
C HIS A 419 -41.48 -7.32 2.20
N PRO A 420 -42.24 -6.21 2.19
CA PRO A 420 -41.88 -5.01 1.41
C PRO A 420 -40.76 -4.20 2.07
N GLU A 421 -40.60 -4.30 3.39
CA GLU A 421 -39.60 -3.54 4.15
C GLU A 421 -38.34 -4.36 4.48
N THR A 422 -38.38 -5.67 4.29
CA THR A 422 -37.24 -6.56 4.57
C THR A 422 -36.79 -7.31 3.33
N TRP A 423 -35.53 -7.70 3.34
CA TRP A 423 -34.93 -8.50 2.28
C TRP A 423 -35.32 -9.98 2.43
N SER A 424 -35.69 -10.62 1.32
CA SER A 424 -35.89 -12.07 1.25
C SER A 424 -34.96 -12.72 0.24
N SER A 425 -34.48 -13.94 0.54
CA SER A 425 -33.76 -14.78 -0.44
C SER A 425 -34.73 -15.48 -1.40
N LEU A 426 -34.18 -16.07 -2.48
CA LEU A 426 -34.97 -16.93 -3.37
C LEU A 426 -35.42 -18.22 -2.65
N GLU A 427 -34.59 -18.79 -1.80
CA GLU A 427 -34.92 -19.98 -0.99
C GLU A 427 -36.09 -19.71 -0.04
N GLU A 428 -36.10 -18.54 0.60
CA GLU A 428 -37.20 -18.09 1.45
C GLU A 428 -38.49 -17.85 0.67
N TYR A 429 -38.40 -17.36 -0.57
CA TYR A 429 -39.58 -17.28 -1.44
C TYR A 429 -40.11 -18.68 -1.76
N VAL A 430 -39.22 -19.60 -2.15
CA VAL A 430 -39.56 -20.97 -2.51
C VAL A 430 -40.21 -21.72 -1.34
N SER A 431 -39.72 -21.53 -0.11
CA SER A 431 -40.30 -22.17 1.08
C SER A 431 -41.72 -21.70 1.41
N ARG A 432 -42.17 -20.59 0.83
CA ARG A 432 -43.53 -20.03 0.96
C ARG A 432 -44.40 -20.22 -0.29
N MET A 433 -43.89 -20.92 -1.32
CA MET A 433 -44.68 -21.23 -2.51
C MET A 433 -45.89 -22.08 -2.13
N LYS A 434 -47.05 -21.78 -2.72
CA LYS A 434 -48.28 -22.53 -2.47
C LYS A 434 -48.29 -23.82 -3.29
N ASP A 435 -49.06 -24.80 -2.82
CA ASP A 435 -49.31 -26.03 -3.57
C ASP A 435 -49.80 -25.70 -5.00
N GLY A 436 -49.14 -26.29 -6.00
CA GLY A 436 -49.42 -26.07 -7.42
C GLY A 436 -48.72 -24.86 -8.05
N GLN A 437 -48.00 -24.03 -7.29
CA GLN A 437 -47.18 -22.96 -7.84
C GLN A 437 -45.87 -23.54 -8.41
N THR A 438 -45.59 -23.32 -9.69
CA THR A 438 -44.39 -23.83 -10.39
C THR A 438 -43.41 -22.74 -10.84
N VAL A 439 -43.77 -21.46 -10.64
CA VAL A 439 -42.98 -20.31 -11.10
C VAL A 439 -42.82 -19.25 -10.01
N ILE A 440 -41.74 -18.48 -10.10
CA ILE A 440 -41.51 -17.28 -9.26
C ILE A 440 -42.08 -16.07 -9.99
N HIS A 441 -43.06 -15.40 -9.36
CA HIS A 441 -43.63 -14.17 -9.90
C HIS A 441 -42.81 -12.96 -9.44
N TYR A 442 -42.46 -12.08 -10.37
CA TYR A 442 -41.75 -10.83 -10.08
C TYR A 442 -42.38 -9.66 -10.84
N LEU A 443 -42.14 -8.45 -10.35
CA LEU A 443 -42.52 -7.19 -10.98
C LEU A 443 -41.26 -6.31 -11.05
N VAL A 444 -41.00 -5.71 -12.22
CA VAL A 444 -39.96 -4.70 -12.40
C VAL A 444 -40.68 -3.36 -12.52
N SER A 445 -40.36 -2.42 -11.64
CA SER A 445 -40.96 -1.09 -11.55
C SER A 445 -39.93 0.00 -11.71
#